data_AF-A0A6C1QTN9-F1
#
_entry.id   AF-A0A6C1QTN9-F1
#
_cell.length_a   1.000
_cell.length_b   1.000
_cell.length_c   1.000
_cell.angle_alpha   90.00
_cell.angle_beta   90.00
_cell.angle_gamma   90.00
#
_symmetry.space_group_name_H-M   'P 1'
#
loop_
_entity.id
_entity.type
_entity.pdbx_description
1 polymer ?
#
loop_
_entity_poly.entity_id
_entity_poly.type
_entity_poly.pdbx_seq_one_letter_code
_entity_poly.pdbx_strand_id
1 'polypeptide(L)'
;MTPQRRRHLAMVMVALVAGLFAVLVLVFAGREDPPDFLRAGPFDSHRSYARALTLHGLDRSAVGARWLDASTRPFVDGKRTLAPFTETVYLDALLAPAVGYEFAVTLGQRIDVTIDTDLRGYFVDLFLVEGESGDRLIRTNPRLPDPILSWIVEDQEVISFEPRETGWYLLRIQPRLMEGGELTVTVAADASLAWPVVGTDRRRIWSFFGDSRAGGARVHHGVDIFAPRGTPLVAISPSTVMRVGERNLGGNIITLHDRDRELMIYYAHLDEQLANQGDLVGPGDVIGTVGNTGNAITTPPHLHLGIYQTHWRRPVDPWYFIVPPDRTPEPVWRIEYPIGSWVEVAGAPVALMRYPAARSGVVQSPARFDAVGAPIRAEEIAPSRIGAGEPTTAEIGRGTPVRVIGATRSFYLVEVPTGERGYLSRTAVSRIVHPTTQLTAGEPIEVFARPDRTGDVVAVLQPGAAVAVHARWQGRYGLVFRENGRAGWIALPTDGLSSLSRDRSTGGSPASPQRSGPASPSQSPG
;
A
#
# COMPACT_ATOMS: atom_id res chain seq x y z
N MET A 1 22.97 25.00 -55.74
CA MET A 1 22.95 23.63 -55.18
C MET A 1 22.90 22.62 -56.33
N THR A 2 23.88 21.74 -56.43
CA THR A 2 24.06 20.80 -57.55
C THR A 2 23.03 19.65 -57.53
N PRO A 3 22.64 19.11 -58.70
CA PRO A 3 21.61 18.07 -58.83
C PRO A 3 21.92 16.76 -58.07
N GLN A 4 23.17 16.54 -57.67
CA GLN A 4 23.59 15.37 -56.89
C GLN A 4 23.21 15.48 -55.39
N ARG A 5 23.04 16.68 -54.83
CA ARG A 5 22.54 16.87 -53.45
C ARG A 5 21.01 16.75 -53.34
N ARG A 6 20.27 16.89 -54.44
CA ARG A 6 18.80 16.65 -54.46
C ARG A 6 18.44 15.17 -54.45
N ARG A 7 19.31 14.30 -54.97
CA ARG A 7 19.09 12.84 -54.97
C ARG A 7 19.33 12.20 -53.60
N HIS A 8 20.28 12.70 -52.80
CA HIS A 8 20.46 12.21 -51.43
C HIS A 8 19.36 12.68 -50.46
N LEU A 9 18.83 13.90 -50.61
CA LEU A 9 17.70 14.35 -49.79
C LEU A 9 16.39 13.65 -50.17
N ALA A 10 16.16 13.35 -51.46
CA ALA A 10 14.98 12.59 -51.88
C ALA A 10 15.03 11.12 -51.41
N MET A 11 16.21 10.51 -51.32
CA MET A 11 16.36 9.11 -50.86
C MET A 11 16.24 8.99 -49.33
N VAL A 12 16.62 10.02 -48.57
CA VAL A 12 16.40 10.08 -47.10
C VAL A 12 14.96 10.47 -46.75
N MET A 13 14.26 11.22 -47.60
CA MET A 13 12.84 11.58 -47.37
C MET A 13 11.84 10.49 -47.78
N VAL A 14 12.24 9.55 -48.65
CA VAL A 14 11.45 8.33 -48.95
C VAL A 14 11.65 7.25 -47.86
N ALA A 15 12.78 7.27 -47.13
CA ALA A 15 12.99 6.44 -45.94
C ALA A 15 12.26 6.97 -44.67
N LEU A 16 11.70 8.18 -44.72
CA LEU A 16 11.04 8.84 -43.58
C LEU A 16 9.51 8.99 -43.71
N VAL A 17 8.90 8.56 -44.82
CA VAL A 17 7.43 8.69 -45.02
C VAL A 17 6.75 7.38 -45.49
N ALA A 18 7.49 6.35 -45.92
CA ALA A 18 6.90 5.04 -46.29
C ALA A 18 7.10 3.93 -45.23
N GLY A 19 7.85 4.18 -44.16
CA GLY A 19 8.00 3.26 -43.01
C GLY A 19 7.04 3.51 -41.85
N LEU A 20 6.07 4.43 -42.02
CA LEU A 20 5.20 4.95 -40.96
C LEU A 20 3.73 4.50 -41.07
N PHE A 21 3.31 3.64 -42.00
CA PHE A 21 1.86 3.43 -42.20
C PHE A 21 1.34 2.00 -42.44
N ALA A 22 2.14 0.94 -42.22
CA ALA A 22 1.68 -0.43 -42.54
C ALA A 22 1.92 -1.53 -41.49
N VAL A 23 2.42 -1.24 -40.27
CA VAL A 23 2.58 -2.27 -39.21
C VAL A 23 2.05 -1.83 -37.84
N LEU A 24 1.11 -0.87 -37.80
CA LEU A 24 0.56 -0.35 -36.53
C LEU A 24 -0.85 -0.87 -36.17
N VAL A 25 -1.38 -1.87 -36.88
CA VAL A 25 -2.75 -2.40 -36.61
C VAL A 25 -2.82 -3.93 -36.45
N LEU A 26 -1.75 -4.72 -36.66
CA LEU A 26 -1.89 -6.19 -36.70
C LEU A 26 -0.79 -7.05 -36.04
N VAL A 27 0.12 -6.51 -35.22
CA VAL A 27 1.12 -7.33 -34.50
C VAL A 27 1.18 -7.03 -33.00
N PHE A 28 0.02 -7.01 -32.34
CA PHE A 28 -0.08 -7.34 -30.90
C PHE A 28 -1.16 -8.41 -30.64
N ALA A 29 -1.62 -9.10 -31.69
CA ALA A 29 -2.40 -10.32 -31.57
C ALA A 29 -1.52 -11.59 -31.54
N GLY A 30 -0.18 -11.45 -31.52
CA GLY A 30 0.74 -12.59 -31.56
C GLY A 30 2.21 -12.32 -31.19
N ARG A 31 2.53 -11.15 -30.62
CA ARG A 31 3.81 -10.95 -29.92
C ARG A 31 3.51 -10.91 -28.42
N GLU A 32 4.06 -11.88 -27.70
CA GLU A 32 3.91 -12.01 -26.25
C GLU A 32 4.77 -11.00 -25.47
N ASP A 33 5.64 -10.24 -26.16
CA ASP A 33 6.68 -9.41 -25.53
C ASP A 33 6.69 -7.94 -26.00
N PRO A 34 6.93 -6.97 -25.10
CA PRO A 34 7.17 -5.57 -25.44
C PRO A 34 8.53 -5.39 -26.16
N PRO A 35 8.69 -4.33 -26.98
CA PRO A 35 9.98 -3.99 -27.60
C PRO A 35 11.14 -3.86 -26.59
N ASP A 36 12.36 -4.22 -26.98
CA ASP A 36 13.54 -4.22 -26.10
C ASP A 36 13.82 -2.88 -25.42
N PHE A 37 13.55 -1.76 -26.10
CA PHE A 37 13.74 -0.42 -25.52
C PHE A 37 12.82 -0.15 -24.32
N LEU A 38 11.68 -0.84 -24.21
CA LEU A 38 10.81 -0.76 -23.04
C LEU A 38 11.27 -1.66 -21.89
N ARG A 39 12.12 -2.66 -22.18
CA ARG A 39 12.66 -3.58 -21.18
C ARG A 39 13.99 -3.12 -20.59
N ALA A 40 14.82 -2.42 -21.37
CA ALA A 40 16.18 -2.04 -20.99
C ALA A 40 16.52 -0.57 -21.32
N GLY A 41 15.49 0.26 -21.53
CA GLY A 41 15.68 1.69 -21.79
C GLY A 41 16.15 2.45 -20.54
N PRO A 42 16.85 3.60 -20.71
CA PRO A 42 17.36 4.41 -19.61
C PRO A 42 16.23 5.23 -18.97
N PHE A 43 15.26 4.56 -18.37
CA PHE A 43 14.15 5.19 -17.67
C PHE A 43 14.57 5.51 -16.24
N ASP A 44 14.34 6.74 -15.83
CA ASP A 44 14.62 7.24 -14.47
C ASP A 44 13.36 7.32 -13.60
N SER A 45 12.17 7.11 -14.18
CA SER A 45 10.89 7.34 -13.52
C SER A 45 9.73 6.74 -14.32
N HIS A 46 8.57 6.60 -13.66
CA HIS A 46 7.32 6.31 -14.36
C HIS A 46 7.04 7.35 -15.47
N ARG A 47 7.36 8.63 -15.22
CA ARG A 47 7.10 9.73 -16.15
C ARG A 47 7.92 9.61 -17.43
N SER A 48 9.21 9.28 -17.33
CA SER A 48 10.04 9.09 -18.53
C SER A 48 9.59 7.87 -19.34
N TYR A 49 9.17 6.79 -18.67
CA TYR A 49 8.58 5.63 -19.33
C TYR A 49 7.28 5.96 -20.06
N ALA A 50 6.35 6.66 -19.39
CA ALA A 50 5.08 7.10 -20.00
C ALA A 50 5.31 7.99 -21.23
N ARG A 51 6.28 8.91 -21.17
CA ARG A 51 6.67 9.74 -22.33
C ARG A 51 7.20 8.90 -23.48
N ALA A 52 7.99 7.87 -23.22
CA ALA A 52 8.48 6.97 -24.26
C ALA A 52 7.33 6.22 -24.95
N LEU A 53 6.33 5.74 -24.19
CA LEU A 53 5.13 5.13 -24.78
C LEU A 53 4.44 6.09 -25.76
N THR A 54 4.26 7.35 -25.37
CA THR A 54 3.67 8.38 -26.24
C THR A 54 4.53 8.70 -27.46
N LEU A 55 5.84 8.87 -27.27
CA LEU A 55 6.78 9.17 -28.37
C LEU A 55 6.79 8.06 -29.44
N HIS A 56 6.57 6.81 -29.03
CA HIS A 56 6.50 5.66 -29.93
C HIS A 56 5.07 5.29 -30.36
N GLY A 57 4.06 6.11 -30.03
CA GLY A 57 2.66 5.90 -30.42
C GLY A 57 1.97 4.69 -29.76
N LEU A 58 2.58 4.12 -28.72
CA LEU A 58 2.06 2.95 -28.00
C LEU A 58 0.92 3.33 -27.05
N ASP A 59 0.84 4.59 -26.63
CA ASP A 59 -0.29 5.17 -25.89
C ASP A 59 -1.63 5.00 -26.61
N ARG A 60 -1.62 4.90 -27.94
CA ARG A 60 -2.82 4.67 -28.78
C ARG A 60 -3.17 3.19 -28.94
N SER A 61 -2.28 2.28 -28.53
CA SER A 61 -2.59 0.85 -28.51
C SER A 61 -3.50 0.53 -27.33
N ALA A 62 -4.31 -0.53 -27.44
CA ALA A 62 -5.20 -0.93 -26.34
C ALA A 62 -4.41 -1.25 -25.04
N VAL A 63 -3.23 -1.85 -25.16
CA VAL A 63 -2.38 -2.21 -24.01
C VAL A 63 -1.71 -0.98 -23.39
N GLY A 64 -1.14 -0.09 -24.21
CA GLY A 64 -0.52 1.15 -23.71
C GLY A 64 -1.52 2.15 -23.14
N ALA A 65 -2.70 2.29 -23.76
CA ALA A 65 -3.79 3.11 -23.22
C ALA A 65 -4.24 2.61 -21.84
N ARG A 66 -4.41 1.28 -21.68
CA ARG A 66 -4.74 0.68 -20.38
C ARG A 66 -3.64 0.87 -19.34
N TRP A 67 -2.37 0.79 -19.73
CA TRP A 67 -1.25 1.04 -18.83
C TRP A 67 -1.24 2.49 -18.32
N LEU A 68 -1.49 3.46 -19.20
CA LEU A 68 -1.60 4.87 -18.82
C LEU A 68 -2.83 5.13 -17.94
N ASP A 69 -3.99 4.55 -18.27
CA ASP A 69 -5.22 4.64 -17.44
C ASP A 69 -4.97 4.09 -16.03
N ALA A 70 -4.34 2.92 -15.93
CA ALA A 70 -4.00 2.28 -14.66
C ALA A 70 -3.15 3.18 -13.76
N SER A 71 -2.29 4.02 -14.32
CA SER A 71 -1.43 4.93 -13.53
C SER A 71 -2.22 5.96 -12.72
N THR A 72 -3.46 6.26 -13.09
CA THR A 72 -4.32 7.24 -12.42
C THR A 72 -5.34 6.60 -11.46
N ARG A 73 -5.61 5.30 -11.60
CA ARG A 73 -6.57 4.58 -10.73
C ARG A 73 -6.24 4.67 -9.25
N PRO A 74 -4.97 4.54 -8.80
CA PRO A 74 -4.57 4.71 -7.40
C PRO A 74 -5.07 5.98 -6.71
N PHE A 75 -5.37 7.05 -7.44
CA PHE A 75 -5.92 8.29 -6.87
C PHE A 75 -7.44 8.24 -6.62
N VAL A 76 -8.12 7.23 -7.15
CA VAL A 76 -9.57 7.01 -7.04
C VAL A 76 -9.87 5.78 -6.20
N ASP A 77 -9.18 4.68 -6.47
CA ASP A 77 -9.35 3.38 -5.80
C ASP A 77 -8.22 3.04 -4.81
N GLY A 78 -7.37 4.03 -4.50
CA GLY A 78 -6.29 3.91 -3.53
C GLY A 78 -6.76 3.34 -2.20
N LYS A 79 -5.98 2.39 -1.68
CA LYS A 79 -6.30 1.66 -0.46
C LYS A 79 -5.85 2.47 0.74
N ARG A 80 -6.80 2.99 1.52
CA ARG A 80 -6.47 3.62 2.81
C ARG A 80 -5.98 2.58 3.80
N THR A 81 -4.81 2.82 4.37
CA THR A 81 -4.13 1.90 5.29
C THR A 81 -3.32 2.66 6.36
N LEU A 82 -2.84 1.95 7.38
CA LEU A 82 -2.03 2.48 8.46
C LEU A 82 -0.72 1.69 8.56
N ALA A 83 0.39 2.39 8.76
CA ALA A 83 1.67 1.73 9.01
C ALA A 83 1.76 1.18 10.46
N PRO A 84 2.43 0.04 10.68
CA PRO A 84 2.93 -0.85 9.65
C PRO A 84 1.79 -1.66 9.01
N PHE A 85 1.90 -1.95 7.71
CA PHE A 85 1.04 -2.93 7.06
C PHE A 85 1.85 -3.81 6.11
N THR A 86 1.32 -5.01 5.84
CA THR A 86 1.83 -5.91 4.81
C THR A 86 0.67 -6.47 4.00
N GLU A 87 0.76 -6.41 2.68
CA GLU A 87 -0.21 -6.98 1.76
C GLU A 87 0.49 -7.62 0.57
N THR A 88 0.07 -8.84 0.23
CA THR A 88 0.43 -9.51 -1.01
C THR A 88 -0.66 -9.26 -2.05
N VAL A 89 -0.29 -8.80 -3.25
CA VAL A 89 -1.21 -8.52 -4.35
C VAL A 89 -0.67 -9.11 -5.66
N TYR A 90 -1.57 -9.38 -6.60
CA TYR A 90 -1.19 -9.78 -7.95
C TYR A 90 -1.56 -8.68 -8.95
N LEU A 91 -0.59 -8.26 -9.75
CA LEU A 91 -0.79 -7.30 -10.83
C LEU A 91 -0.92 -8.03 -12.16
N ASP A 92 -2.08 -7.90 -12.78
CA ASP A 92 -2.33 -8.48 -14.10
C ASP A 92 -1.75 -7.57 -15.18
N ALA A 93 -0.76 -8.11 -15.91
CA ALA A 93 -0.04 -7.44 -16.99
C ALA A 93 -0.95 -6.83 -18.08
N LEU A 94 -2.17 -7.34 -18.26
CA LEU A 94 -3.09 -6.94 -19.32
C LEU A 94 -4.26 -6.08 -18.82
N LEU A 95 -4.63 -6.19 -17.54
CA LEU A 95 -5.87 -5.62 -16.99
C LEU A 95 -5.67 -4.54 -15.92
N ALA A 96 -4.62 -4.61 -15.11
CA ALA A 96 -4.42 -3.69 -13.97
C ALA A 96 -2.97 -3.70 -13.49
N PRO A 97 -2.04 -3.02 -14.18
CA PRO A 97 -0.66 -2.99 -13.74
C PRO A 97 -0.44 -2.11 -12.50
N ALA A 98 -1.39 -1.33 -11.96
CA ALA A 98 -1.08 -0.45 -10.82
C ALA A 98 -1.79 -0.85 -9.53
N VAL A 99 -1.10 -0.67 -8.40
CA VAL A 99 -1.68 -0.67 -7.06
C VAL A 99 -1.33 0.62 -6.32
N GLY A 100 -2.26 1.11 -5.50
CA GLY A 100 -2.14 2.33 -4.72
C GLY A 100 -2.39 2.11 -3.24
N TYR A 101 -1.53 2.67 -2.39
CA TYR A 101 -1.65 2.68 -0.94
C TYR A 101 -1.67 4.11 -0.43
N GLU A 102 -2.81 4.54 0.12
CA GLU A 102 -2.93 5.82 0.81
C GLU A 102 -2.70 5.59 2.30
N PHE A 103 -1.67 6.19 2.88
CA PHE A 103 -1.33 5.99 4.30
C PHE A 103 -0.95 7.29 4.97
N ALA A 104 -1.32 7.38 6.25
CA ALA A 104 -1.00 8.52 7.08
C ALA A 104 0.45 8.44 7.55
N VAL A 105 1.12 9.58 7.53
CA VAL A 105 2.51 9.74 7.91
C VAL A 105 2.63 10.96 8.82
N THR A 106 3.36 10.83 9.92
CA THR A 106 3.63 11.94 10.84
C THR A 106 5.02 12.51 10.61
N LEU A 107 5.14 13.84 10.59
CA LEU A 107 6.43 14.53 10.60
C LEU A 107 7.35 13.98 11.70
N GLY A 108 8.61 13.73 11.34
CA GLY A 108 9.62 13.16 12.25
C GLY A 108 9.71 11.64 12.19
N GLN A 109 8.77 10.96 11.54
CA GLN A 109 8.96 9.55 11.22
C GLN A 109 9.87 9.38 9.99
N ARG A 110 10.45 8.20 9.83
CA ARG A 110 10.95 7.67 8.56
C ARG A 110 9.98 6.58 8.12
N ILE A 111 9.65 6.52 6.84
CA ILE A 111 8.85 5.45 6.26
C ILE A 111 9.77 4.56 5.43
N ASP A 112 9.72 3.27 5.72
CA ASP A 112 10.44 2.23 4.98
C ASP A 112 9.42 1.38 4.21
N VAL A 113 9.61 1.30 2.89
CA VAL A 113 8.79 0.51 1.97
C VAL A 113 9.65 -0.63 1.46
N THR A 114 9.21 -1.86 1.71
CA THR A 114 9.82 -3.09 1.18
C THR A 114 8.87 -3.74 0.19
N ILE A 115 9.37 -4.15 -0.96
CA ILE A 115 8.58 -4.82 -2.00
C ILE A 115 9.31 -6.12 -2.36
N ASP A 116 8.72 -7.25 -1.97
CA ASP A 116 9.19 -8.58 -2.34
C ASP A 116 8.40 -9.08 -3.55
N THR A 117 9.05 -9.28 -4.69
CA THR A 117 8.39 -9.58 -5.96
C THR A 117 9.31 -10.29 -6.95
N ASP A 118 8.71 -10.99 -7.91
CA ASP A 118 9.37 -11.61 -9.07
C ASP A 118 9.37 -10.72 -10.33
N LEU A 119 8.82 -9.50 -10.23
CA LEU A 119 8.81 -8.51 -11.30
C LEU A 119 10.23 -8.10 -11.70
N ARG A 120 10.45 -7.91 -13.01
CA ARG A 120 11.77 -7.55 -13.57
C ARG A 120 12.03 -6.05 -13.59
N GLY A 121 10.98 -5.23 -13.63
CA GLY A 121 11.10 -3.79 -13.49
C GLY A 121 9.78 -3.13 -13.16
N TYR A 122 9.78 -2.31 -12.12
CA TYR A 122 8.61 -1.55 -11.69
C TYR A 122 8.96 -0.15 -11.22
N PHE A 123 7.94 0.70 -11.26
CA PHE A 123 7.99 2.07 -10.81
C PHE A 123 7.33 2.17 -9.45
N VAL A 124 7.97 2.92 -8.56
CA VAL A 124 7.40 3.31 -7.27
C VAL A 124 7.33 4.82 -7.26
N ASP A 125 6.15 5.37 -7.02
CA ASP A 125 5.94 6.80 -6.95
C ASP A 125 5.27 7.17 -5.62
N LEU A 126 5.75 8.23 -4.99
CA LEU A 126 5.18 8.77 -3.77
C LEU A 126 4.59 10.16 -4.01
N PHE A 127 3.33 10.34 -3.64
CA PHE A 127 2.59 11.59 -3.77
C PHE A 127 2.11 12.07 -2.40
N LEU A 128 2.06 13.38 -2.18
CA LEU A 128 1.30 13.98 -1.09
C LEU A 128 -0.15 14.20 -1.58
N VAL A 129 -1.11 13.58 -0.90
CA VAL A 129 -2.52 13.60 -1.31
C VAL A 129 -3.29 14.65 -0.52
N GLU A 130 -3.06 14.71 0.79
CA GLU A 130 -3.62 15.68 1.73
C GLU A 130 -2.58 15.97 2.81
N GLY A 131 -2.26 17.23 3.11
CA GLY A 131 -1.21 17.61 4.07
C GLY A 131 -1.46 18.96 4.73
N GLU A 132 -0.84 19.17 5.88
CA GLU A 132 -0.88 20.44 6.62
C GLU A 132 0.16 21.44 6.09
N SER A 133 -0.25 22.26 5.12
CA SER A 133 0.46 23.51 4.82
C SER A 133 -0.51 24.68 4.73
N GLY A 134 -0.71 25.37 5.87
CA GLY A 134 -1.27 26.72 5.95
C GLY A 134 -2.57 26.94 5.18
N ASP A 135 -3.68 26.38 5.68
CA ASP A 135 -5.05 26.56 5.14
C ASP A 135 -5.26 26.19 3.66
N ARG A 136 -4.29 25.57 2.98
CA ARG A 136 -4.44 25.07 1.61
C ARG A 136 -4.25 23.56 1.53
N LEU A 137 -5.29 22.88 1.09
CA LEU A 137 -5.22 21.50 0.60
C LEU A 137 -4.27 21.46 -0.60
N ILE A 138 -3.06 20.93 -0.42
CA ILE A 138 -2.19 20.53 -1.53
C ILE A 138 -2.80 19.25 -2.10
N ARG A 139 -3.54 19.36 -3.21
CA ARG A 139 -4.05 18.21 -3.96
C ARG A 139 -3.14 17.98 -5.15
N THR A 140 -2.44 16.84 -5.17
CA THR A 140 -1.86 16.31 -6.40
C THR A 140 -2.94 16.27 -7.48
N ASN A 141 -2.71 16.87 -8.66
CA ASN A 141 -3.66 16.81 -9.76
C ASN A 141 -3.77 15.35 -10.25
N PRO A 142 -4.90 14.66 -10.08
CA PRO A 142 -5.01 13.23 -10.41
C PRO A 142 -4.80 12.94 -11.90
N ARG A 143 -5.00 13.95 -12.77
CA ARG A 143 -4.81 13.82 -14.23
C ARG A 143 -3.36 13.98 -14.66
N LEU A 144 -2.54 14.65 -13.85
CA LEU A 144 -1.11 14.89 -14.08
C LEU A 144 -0.39 14.87 -12.73
N PRO A 145 -0.31 13.70 -12.08
CA PRO A 145 0.25 13.64 -10.74
C PRO A 145 1.77 13.88 -10.81
N ASP A 146 2.27 14.76 -9.93
CA ASP A 146 3.68 15.06 -9.80
C ASP A 146 4.21 14.38 -8.54
N PRO A 147 4.95 13.26 -8.66
CA PRO A 147 5.45 12.57 -7.49
C PRO A 147 6.51 13.42 -6.79
N ILE A 148 6.50 13.41 -5.46
CA ILE A 148 7.55 14.00 -4.64
C ILE A 148 8.83 13.17 -4.77
N LEU A 149 8.67 11.85 -4.87
CA LEU A 149 9.74 10.90 -5.09
C LEU A 149 9.29 9.84 -6.10
N SER A 150 10.18 9.48 -7.02
CA SER A 150 9.96 8.44 -8.03
C SER A 150 11.20 7.57 -8.08
N TRP A 151 10.99 6.26 -8.06
CA TRP A 151 12.04 5.26 -8.15
C TRP A 151 11.73 4.31 -9.30
N ILE A 152 12.79 3.87 -9.98
CA ILE A 152 12.78 2.67 -10.81
C ILE A 152 13.49 1.59 -10.02
N VAL A 153 12.83 0.46 -9.83
CA VAL A 153 13.36 -0.63 -9.01
C VAL A 153 13.54 -1.84 -9.92
N GLU A 154 14.79 -2.30 -10.01
CA GLU A 154 15.21 -3.47 -10.78
C GLU A 154 15.64 -4.63 -9.88
N ASP A 155 16.08 -4.33 -8.64
CA ASP A 155 16.49 -5.29 -7.61
C ASP A 155 15.76 -5.02 -6.29
N GLN A 156 15.76 -5.99 -5.37
CA GLN A 156 15.11 -5.83 -4.06
C GLN A 156 15.78 -4.74 -3.22
N GLU A 157 15.17 -3.54 -3.18
CA GLU A 157 15.59 -2.42 -2.35
C GLU A 157 14.54 -2.04 -1.30
N VAL A 158 15.02 -1.60 -0.14
CA VAL A 158 14.20 -0.87 0.83
C VAL A 158 14.17 0.59 0.41
N ILE A 159 12.98 1.09 0.08
CA ILE A 159 12.78 2.50 -0.23
C ILE A 159 12.45 3.24 1.06
N SER A 160 13.35 4.12 1.49
CA SER A 160 13.14 4.94 2.68
C SER A 160 12.87 6.40 2.32
N PHE A 161 11.92 7.03 3.01
CA PHE A 161 11.71 8.47 2.91
C PHE A 161 11.34 9.10 4.26
N GLU A 162 11.65 10.38 4.41
CA GLU A 162 11.26 11.16 5.59
C GLU A 162 10.24 12.24 5.17
N PRO A 163 8.99 12.22 5.68
CA PRO A 163 8.02 13.29 5.48
C PRO A 163 8.57 14.66 5.92
N ARG A 164 8.38 15.67 5.05
CA ARG A 164 8.59 17.07 5.42
C ARG A 164 7.40 17.69 6.16
N GLU A 165 6.24 17.04 6.08
CA GLU A 165 4.99 17.42 6.73
C GLU A 165 4.14 16.21 7.08
N THR A 166 3.31 16.35 8.12
CA THR A 166 2.29 15.37 8.49
C THR A 166 1.16 15.39 7.46
N GLY A 167 0.72 14.21 7.01
CA GLY A 167 -0.34 14.11 6.02
C GLY A 167 -0.58 12.69 5.50
N TRP A 168 -1.47 12.59 4.53
CA TRP A 168 -1.74 11.39 3.74
C TRP A 168 -0.88 11.37 2.49
N TYR A 169 -0.16 10.28 2.33
CA TYR A 169 0.67 10.01 1.17
C TYR A 169 0.08 8.86 0.37
N LEU A 170 0.22 8.90 -0.96
CA LEU A 170 -0.10 7.80 -1.85
C LEU A 170 1.19 7.20 -2.40
N LEU A 171 1.40 5.92 -2.13
CA LEU A 171 2.39 5.09 -2.79
C LEU A 171 1.73 4.37 -3.95
N ARG A 172 2.20 4.62 -5.17
CA ARG A 172 1.83 3.87 -6.37
C ARG A 172 2.96 2.91 -6.73
N ILE A 173 2.59 1.66 -6.99
CA ILE A 173 3.49 0.66 -7.58
C ILE A 173 2.91 0.24 -8.92
N GLN A 174 3.72 0.30 -9.97
CA GLN A 174 3.31 -0.07 -11.32
C GLN A 174 4.48 -0.69 -12.10
N PRO A 175 4.37 -1.94 -12.60
CA PRO A 175 5.36 -2.57 -13.44
C PRO A 175 5.38 -1.94 -14.84
N ARG A 176 6.41 -2.30 -15.60
CA ARG A 176 6.54 -1.93 -17.01
C ARG A 176 5.38 -2.51 -17.84
N LEU A 177 5.29 -2.03 -19.07
CA LEU A 177 4.23 -2.45 -20.01
C LEU A 177 4.30 -3.97 -20.23
N MET A 178 3.16 -4.67 -20.08
CA MET A 178 3.04 -6.14 -20.19
C MET A 178 3.81 -6.94 -19.14
N GLU A 179 4.30 -6.30 -18.07
CA GLU A 179 4.81 -6.99 -16.90
C GLU A 179 3.71 -7.09 -15.82
N GLY A 180 3.75 -8.17 -15.04
CA GLY A 180 2.78 -8.49 -14.01
C GLY A 180 3.26 -9.69 -13.22
N GLY A 181 2.76 -9.84 -12.00
CA GLY A 181 3.32 -10.78 -11.03
C GLY A 181 2.76 -10.56 -9.64
N GLU A 182 3.20 -11.42 -8.73
CA GLU A 182 2.89 -11.28 -7.31
C GLU A 182 3.91 -10.32 -6.66
N LEU A 183 3.42 -9.45 -5.79
CA LEU A 183 4.28 -8.62 -4.97
C LEU A 183 3.73 -8.50 -3.55
N THR A 184 4.62 -8.57 -2.57
CA THR A 184 4.34 -8.33 -1.16
C THR A 184 4.89 -6.98 -0.77
N VAL A 185 3.99 -6.04 -0.47
CA VAL A 185 4.34 -4.69 -0.04
C VAL A 185 4.28 -4.65 1.48
N THR A 186 5.37 -4.23 2.09
CA THR A 186 5.42 -3.84 3.49
C THR A 186 5.72 -2.35 3.58
N VAL A 187 4.89 -1.61 4.28
CA VAL A 187 5.18 -0.22 4.66
C VAL A 187 5.26 -0.17 6.16
N ALA A 188 6.39 0.33 6.68
CA ALA A 188 6.63 0.48 8.10
C ALA A 188 7.09 1.90 8.41
N ALA A 189 6.77 2.38 9.60
CA ALA A 189 7.31 3.63 10.12
C ALA A 189 8.45 3.35 11.11
N ASP A 190 9.36 4.30 11.23
CA ASP A 190 10.47 4.34 12.18
C ASP A 190 10.64 5.76 12.74
N ALA A 191 11.40 5.91 13.82
CA ALA A 191 12.01 7.17 14.20
C ALA A 191 13.01 7.63 13.12
N SER A 192 13.01 8.92 12.79
CA SER A 192 14.00 9.49 11.85
C SER A 192 15.34 9.84 12.51
N LEU A 193 15.34 10.08 13.83
CA LEU A 193 16.52 10.49 14.58
C LEU A 193 16.91 9.44 15.64
N ALA A 194 18.19 9.45 16.02
CA ALA A 194 18.70 8.54 17.03
C ALA A 194 18.16 8.85 18.42
N TRP A 195 18.29 7.90 19.34
CA TRP A 195 17.95 8.11 20.74
C TRP A 195 19.08 8.91 21.45
N PRO A 196 18.77 10.01 22.19
CA PRO A 196 19.78 10.95 22.69
C PRO A 196 20.49 10.56 24.00
N VAL A 197 19.92 9.65 24.80
CA VAL A 197 20.44 9.34 26.16
C VAL A 197 20.89 7.89 26.25
N VAL A 198 22.19 7.67 26.38
CA VAL A 198 22.79 6.32 26.32
C VAL A 198 22.23 5.41 27.43
N GLY A 199 21.90 4.16 27.07
CA GLY A 199 21.43 3.14 28.03
C GLY A 199 20.00 3.34 28.52
N THR A 200 19.20 4.17 27.86
CA THR A 200 17.79 4.41 28.19
C THR A 200 16.87 4.19 26.99
N ASP A 201 15.56 4.32 27.21
CA ASP A 201 14.54 4.18 26.18
C ASP A 201 13.35 5.12 26.48
N ARG A 202 12.33 5.10 25.59
CA ARG A 202 11.12 5.94 25.70
C ARG A 202 10.42 5.92 27.05
N ARG A 203 10.57 4.86 27.86
CA ARG A 203 9.96 4.74 29.21
C ARG A 203 10.54 5.75 30.21
N ARG A 204 11.65 6.40 29.86
CA ARG A 204 12.28 7.49 30.62
C ARG A 204 11.74 8.88 30.28
N ILE A 205 10.83 9.01 29.32
CA ILE A 205 10.15 10.28 29.04
C ILE A 205 9.00 10.44 30.04
N TRP A 206 9.12 11.40 30.97
CA TRP A 206 8.09 11.67 31.98
C TRP A 206 7.47 13.08 31.89
N SER A 207 8.06 13.99 31.11
CA SER A 207 7.40 15.24 30.71
C SER A 207 7.39 15.32 29.19
N PHE A 208 6.20 15.56 28.64
CA PHE A 208 5.92 15.51 27.22
C PHE A 208 5.80 16.90 26.63
N PHE A 209 5.91 16.96 25.31
CA PHE A 209 5.62 18.17 24.56
C PHE A 209 4.20 18.66 24.88
N GLY A 210 4.03 19.97 24.96
CA GLY A 210 2.74 20.58 25.30
C GLY A 210 2.40 20.63 26.79
N ASP A 211 3.18 19.99 27.67
CA ASP A 211 2.95 20.06 29.13
C ASP A 211 2.97 21.50 29.65
N SER A 212 2.13 21.78 30.64
CA SER A 212 2.08 23.07 31.32
C SER A 212 3.38 23.33 32.11
N ARG A 213 3.95 24.51 31.94
CA ARG A 213 5.17 24.99 32.64
C ARG A 213 4.87 26.27 33.41
N ALA A 214 5.58 26.46 34.52
CA ALA A 214 5.46 27.64 35.38
C ALA A 214 3.99 27.96 35.76
N GLY A 215 3.22 26.94 36.16
CA GLY A 215 1.82 27.11 36.58
C GLY A 215 0.85 27.48 35.46
N GLY A 216 1.17 27.17 34.20
CA GLY A 216 0.32 27.48 33.03
C GLY A 216 0.77 28.70 32.23
N ALA A 217 1.79 29.42 32.68
CA ALA A 217 2.30 30.59 31.97
C ALA A 217 3.13 30.26 30.71
N ARG A 218 3.57 29.00 30.57
CA ARG A 218 4.41 28.53 29.45
C ARG A 218 3.99 27.12 29.03
N VAL A 219 4.27 26.80 27.77
CA VAL A 219 4.12 25.45 27.21
C VAL A 219 5.51 24.78 27.13
N HIS A 220 5.55 23.47 27.34
CA HIS A 220 6.77 22.68 27.17
C HIS A 220 7.07 22.41 25.68
N HIS A 221 8.15 22.99 25.16
CA HIS A 221 8.53 22.89 23.73
C HIS A 221 9.50 21.73 23.44
N GLY A 222 9.42 20.65 24.22
CA GLY A 222 10.35 19.53 24.13
C GLY A 222 9.84 18.31 24.90
N VAL A 223 10.73 17.35 25.12
CA VAL A 223 10.51 16.20 26.01
C VAL A 223 11.62 16.15 27.06
N ASP A 224 11.29 15.71 28.27
CA ASP A 224 12.28 15.50 29.33
C ASP A 224 12.55 14.00 29.52
N ILE A 225 13.80 13.60 29.32
CA ILE A 225 14.28 12.22 29.40
C ILE A 225 15.11 12.05 30.67
N PHE A 226 14.58 11.32 31.65
CA PHE A 226 15.19 11.17 32.97
C PHE A 226 16.26 10.07 33.01
N ALA A 227 17.44 10.43 33.51
CA ALA A 227 18.57 9.51 33.69
C ALA A 227 19.49 10.04 34.81
N PRO A 228 20.35 9.19 35.42
CA PRO A 228 21.32 9.66 36.40
C PRO A 228 22.19 10.80 35.86
N ARG A 229 22.56 11.75 36.74
CA ARG A 229 23.54 12.79 36.42
C ARG A 229 24.84 12.15 35.90
N GLY A 230 25.45 12.76 34.89
CA GLY A 230 26.64 12.24 34.23
C GLY A 230 26.37 11.21 33.14
N THR A 231 25.11 10.77 32.93
CA THR A 231 24.78 9.85 31.83
C THR A 231 25.14 10.49 30.48
N PRO A 232 25.86 9.79 29.57
CA PRO A 232 26.25 10.37 28.29
C PRO A 232 25.06 10.78 27.42
N LEU A 233 25.17 11.96 26.83
CA LEU A 233 24.27 12.52 25.83
C LEU A 233 24.94 12.50 24.47
N VAL A 234 24.23 11.99 23.47
CA VAL A 234 24.74 11.88 22.10
C VAL A 234 23.98 12.78 21.13
N ALA A 235 24.66 13.20 20.07
CA ALA A 235 23.98 13.82 18.94
C ALA A 235 23.02 12.80 18.29
N ILE A 236 21.83 13.27 17.90
CA ILE A 236 20.75 12.42 17.34
C ILE A 236 20.72 12.40 15.81
N SER A 237 21.46 13.28 15.16
CA SER A 237 21.54 13.38 13.70
C SER A 237 22.89 13.98 13.27
N PRO A 238 23.29 13.82 11.99
CA PRO A 238 24.40 14.58 11.44
C PRO A 238 24.12 16.08 11.58
N SER A 239 24.99 16.79 12.27
CA SER A 239 24.72 18.17 12.69
C SER A 239 25.99 19.00 12.82
N THR A 240 25.85 20.32 12.70
CA THR A 240 26.84 21.28 13.17
C THR A 240 26.47 21.77 14.56
N VAL A 241 27.43 21.81 15.50
CA VAL A 241 27.25 22.40 16.83
C VAL A 241 27.22 23.92 16.69
N MET A 242 26.05 24.52 16.89
CA MET A 242 25.83 25.95 16.68
C MET A 242 26.17 26.80 17.91
N ARG A 243 26.02 26.23 19.11
CA ARG A 243 26.28 26.94 20.37
C ARG A 243 26.55 25.95 21.48
N VAL A 244 27.50 26.33 22.32
CA VAL A 244 27.79 25.73 23.62
C VAL A 244 27.86 26.89 24.62
N GLY A 245 27.23 26.76 25.79
CA GLY A 245 27.30 27.77 26.84
C GLY A 245 26.14 27.72 27.82
N GLU A 246 25.91 28.81 28.55
CA GLU A 246 24.88 28.87 29.59
C GLU A 246 23.69 29.77 29.20
N ARG A 247 22.50 29.41 29.66
CA ARG A 247 21.26 30.19 29.56
C ARG A 247 20.54 30.19 30.90
N ASN A 248 19.91 31.31 31.26
CA ASN A 248 19.20 31.45 32.54
C ASN A 248 18.21 30.31 32.85
N LEU A 249 17.40 29.90 31.86
CA LEU A 249 16.45 28.80 32.05
C LEU A 249 17.09 27.45 31.75
N GLY A 250 17.73 27.29 30.59
CA GLY A 250 18.27 26.01 30.13
C GLY A 250 19.52 25.53 30.85
N GLY A 251 20.15 26.36 31.71
CA GLY A 251 21.44 26.03 32.32
C GLY A 251 22.53 25.86 31.26
N ASN A 252 23.33 24.82 31.38
CA ASN A 252 24.29 24.42 30.37
C ASN A 252 23.54 23.82 29.18
N ILE A 253 23.76 24.37 27.99
CA ILE A 253 23.04 24.01 26.76
C ILE A 253 23.98 23.71 25.60
N ILE A 254 23.57 22.79 24.74
CA ILE A 254 24.18 22.59 23.43
C ILE A 254 23.08 22.70 22.38
N THR A 255 23.32 23.46 21.32
CA THR A 255 22.39 23.54 20.19
C THR A 255 23.02 23.01 18.93
N LEU A 256 22.30 22.16 18.21
CA LEU A 256 22.73 21.56 16.95
C LEU A 256 21.89 22.09 15.79
N HIS A 257 22.45 22.05 14.58
CA HIS A 257 21.74 22.31 13.34
C HIS A 257 21.94 21.15 12.36
N ASP A 258 20.86 20.44 12.10
CA ASP A 258 20.75 19.46 11.02
C ASP A 258 20.34 20.23 9.76
N ARG A 259 21.28 20.42 8.83
CA ARG A 259 21.02 21.19 7.61
C ARG A 259 20.10 20.47 6.64
N ASP A 260 20.17 19.14 6.57
CA ASP A 260 19.45 18.36 5.56
C ASP A 260 17.94 18.38 5.86
N ARG A 261 17.60 18.31 7.16
CA ARG A 261 16.23 18.40 7.67
C ARG A 261 15.79 19.82 8.04
N GLU A 262 16.71 20.79 7.99
CA GLU A 262 16.50 22.17 8.46
C GLU A 262 15.98 22.24 9.92
N LEU A 263 16.52 21.36 10.79
CA LEU A 263 16.14 21.27 12.20
C LEU A 263 17.17 21.94 13.11
N MET A 264 16.66 22.75 14.04
CA MET A 264 17.43 23.19 15.20
C MET A 264 17.12 22.28 16.39
N ILE A 265 18.16 21.74 17.03
CA ILE A 265 18.02 20.78 18.12
C ILE A 265 18.61 21.38 19.39
N TYR A 266 17.87 21.33 20.49
CA TYR A 266 18.21 21.97 21.76
C TYR A 266 18.37 20.93 22.86
N TYR A 267 19.57 20.88 23.44
CA TYR A 267 19.89 20.08 24.61
C TYR A 267 20.09 21.02 25.78
N ALA A 268 19.37 20.81 26.88
CA ALA A 268 19.43 21.66 28.07
C ALA A 268 19.51 20.86 29.37
N HIS A 269 19.86 21.60 30.43
CA HIS A 269 20.10 21.12 31.79
C HIS A 269 21.35 20.25 31.93
N LEU A 270 22.32 20.39 31.02
CA LEU A 270 23.52 19.54 30.99
C LEU A 270 24.36 19.70 32.27
N ASP A 271 25.06 18.64 32.63
CA ASP A 271 26.10 18.71 33.66
C ASP A 271 27.41 19.18 33.01
N GLU A 272 27.90 18.43 32.03
CA GLU A 272 29.08 18.76 31.23
C GLU A 272 28.73 18.98 29.76
N GLN A 273 29.46 19.90 29.13
CA GLN A 273 29.40 20.18 27.69
C GLN A 273 30.73 19.74 27.08
N LEU A 274 30.70 18.66 26.29
CA LEU A 274 31.90 18.01 25.78
C LEU A 274 32.20 18.41 24.32
N ALA A 275 31.20 18.88 23.59
CA ALA A 275 31.37 19.44 22.24
C ALA A 275 31.80 20.92 22.28
N ASN A 276 32.40 21.39 21.19
CA ASN A 276 32.74 22.79 20.96
C ASN A 276 31.84 23.38 19.87
N GLN A 277 31.66 24.70 19.92
CA GLN A 277 30.96 25.41 18.86
C GLN A 277 31.74 25.28 17.54
N GLY A 278 31.04 24.88 16.47
CA GLY A 278 31.61 24.65 15.14
C GLY A 278 31.90 23.18 14.84
N ASP A 279 31.86 22.29 15.83
CA ASP A 279 32.10 20.86 15.63
C ASP A 279 31.04 20.26 14.67
N LEU A 280 31.49 19.32 13.84
CA LEU A 280 30.62 18.44 13.06
C LEU A 280 30.46 17.15 13.84
N VAL A 281 29.23 16.79 14.15
CA VAL A 281 28.89 15.60 14.95
C VAL A 281 27.92 14.71 14.17
N GLY A 282 28.08 13.40 14.32
CA GLY A 282 27.19 12.38 13.79
C GLY A 282 26.31 11.74 14.87
N PRO A 283 25.28 10.97 14.45
CA PRO A 283 24.48 10.19 15.39
C PRO A 283 25.36 9.31 16.28
N GLY A 284 25.19 9.40 17.60
CA GLY A 284 25.95 8.61 18.57
C GLY A 284 27.22 9.26 19.12
N ASP A 285 27.70 10.37 18.54
CA ASP A 285 28.83 11.13 19.10
C ASP A 285 28.42 11.75 20.44
N VAL A 286 29.22 11.53 21.48
CA VAL A 286 28.96 12.09 22.81
C VAL A 286 29.26 13.59 22.80
N ILE A 287 28.23 14.39 23.12
CA ILE A 287 28.31 15.86 23.10
C ILE A 287 28.24 16.49 24.49
N GLY A 288 27.80 15.73 25.51
CA GLY A 288 27.63 16.22 26.87
C GLY A 288 27.12 15.14 27.81
N THR A 289 26.70 15.54 29.00
CA THR A 289 26.16 14.63 30.01
C THR A 289 24.89 15.17 30.66
N VAL A 290 24.00 14.26 31.07
CA VAL A 290 22.75 14.58 31.77
C VAL A 290 23.06 15.31 33.07
N GLY A 291 22.33 16.39 33.33
CA GLY A 291 22.44 17.16 34.56
C GLY A 291 21.10 17.66 35.05
N ASN A 292 21.17 18.75 35.81
CA ASN A 292 20.00 19.50 36.27
C ASN A 292 20.31 21.01 36.39
N THR A 293 21.18 21.54 35.54
CA THR A 293 21.57 22.96 35.62
C THR A 293 20.44 23.91 35.17
N GLY A 294 20.56 25.20 35.50
CA GLY A 294 19.52 26.19 35.19
C GLY A 294 18.29 26.06 36.08
N ASN A 295 17.10 26.20 35.51
CA ASN A 295 15.86 26.15 36.28
C ASN A 295 15.44 24.72 36.69
N ALA A 296 16.18 23.69 36.25
CA ALA A 296 16.01 22.30 36.64
C ALA A 296 16.70 21.94 37.97
N ILE A 297 17.40 22.89 38.63
CA ILE A 297 18.28 22.58 39.77
C ILE A 297 17.59 21.91 40.96
N THR A 298 16.27 22.09 41.09
CA THR A 298 15.44 21.48 42.14
C THR A 298 14.67 20.24 41.68
N THR A 299 14.87 19.77 40.45
CA THR A 299 14.21 18.58 39.89
C THR A 299 15.21 17.42 39.71
N PRO A 300 14.73 16.17 39.57
CA PRO A 300 15.60 15.05 39.25
C PRO A 300 16.36 15.28 37.93
N PRO A 301 17.62 14.80 37.80
CA PRO A 301 18.39 14.97 36.57
C PRO A 301 17.70 14.41 35.32
N HIS A 302 17.75 15.19 34.24
CA HIS A 302 17.13 14.86 32.97
C HIS A 302 17.77 15.65 31.82
N LEU A 303 17.60 15.13 30.61
CA LEU A 303 17.79 15.91 29.38
C LEU A 303 16.46 16.57 29.02
N HIS A 304 16.45 17.90 28.87
CA HIS A 304 15.42 18.56 28.08
C HIS A 304 15.85 18.58 26.61
N LEU A 305 15.10 17.89 25.74
CA LEU A 305 15.31 17.88 24.30
C LEU A 305 14.21 18.66 23.59
N GLY A 306 14.58 19.71 22.87
CA GLY A 306 13.68 20.45 21.97
C GLY A 306 14.09 20.30 20.50
N ILE A 307 13.10 20.21 19.61
CA ILE A 307 13.33 20.21 18.14
C ILE A 307 12.50 21.35 17.54
N TYR A 308 13.11 22.10 16.63
CA TYR A 308 12.50 23.28 16.04
C TYR A 308 12.73 23.35 14.52
N GLN A 309 11.68 23.65 13.78
CA GLN A 309 11.72 24.05 12.36
C GLN A 309 11.76 25.58 12.23
N THR A 310 12.01 26.07 11.01
CA THR A 310 11.95 27.51 10.67
C THR A 310 12.84 28.39 11.56
N HIS A 311 14.06 27.90 11.84
CA HIS A 311 15.07 28.61 12.63
C HIS A 311 14.57 29.05 14.02
N TRP A 312 14.22 28.08 14.86
CA TRP A 312 13.69 28.26 16.24
C TRP A 312 12.24 28.75 16.36
N ARG A 313 11.55 29.07 15.26
CA ARG A 313 10.20 29.68 15.31
C ARG A 313 9.08 28.67 15.51
N ARG A 314 9.26 27.42 15.09
CA ARG A 314 8.23 26.37 15.18
C ARG A 314 8.78 25.18 15.98
N PRO A 315 8.50 25.06 17.28
CA PRO A 315 8.78 23.82 17.99
C PRO A 315 7.93 22.68 17.43
N VAL A 316 8.51 21.49 17.33
CA VAL A 316 7.83 20.26 16.92
C VAL A 316 8.06 19.20 17.99
N ASP A 317 7.10 18.29 18.15
CA ASP A 317 7.17 17.26 19.19
C ASP A 317 8.31 16.27 18.91
N PRO A 318 9.37 16.23 19.75
CA PRO A 318 10.49 15.31 19.56
C PRO A 318 10.08 13.84 19.62
N TRP A 319 8.94 13.50 20.24
CA TRP A 319 8.45 12.13 20.35
C TRP A 319 8.46 11.40 19.02
N TYR A 320 7.90 12.01 17.97
CA TYR A 320 7.81 11.38 16.64
C TYR A 320 9.16 11.22 15.95
N PHE A 321 10.18 11.96 16.37
CA PHE A 321 11.52 11.91 15.81
C PHE A 321 12.38 10.81 16.44
N ILE A 322 12.21 10.53 17.73
CA ILE A 322 13.13 9.66 18.49
C ILE A 322 12.48 8.37 19.02
N VAL A 323 11.15 8.27 19.02
CA VAL A 323 10.43 7.09 19.51
C VAL A 323 10.02 6.24 18.32
N PRO A 324 10.64 5.06 18.12
CA PRO A 324 10.20 4.18 17.06
C PRO A 324 8.77 3.66 17.37
N PRO A 325 7.90 3.57 16.35
CA PRO A 325 6.61 2.93 16.47
C PRO A 325 6.78 1.42 16.76
N ASP A 326 5.69 0.75 17.15
CA ASP A 326 5.75 -0.67 17.48
C ASP A 326 6.16 -1.48 16.25
N ARG A 327 7.32 -2.12 16.36
CA ARG A 327 7.95 -2.95 15.34
C ARG A 327 7.78 -4.45 15.59
N THR A 328 6.92 -4.84 16.55
CA THR A 328 6.70 -6.25 16.86
C THR A 328 6.44 -7.01 15.55
N PRO A 329 7.35 -7.92 15.13
CA PRO A 329 7.22 -8.58 13.84
C PRO A 329 5.87 -9.26 13.77
N GLU A 330 5.13 -9.03 12.69
CA GLU A 330 3.92 -9.82 12.51
C GLU A 330 4.32 -11.30 12.42
N PRO A 331 3.65 -12.21 13.15
CA PRO A 331 3.87 -13.63 12.97
C PRO A 331 3.65 -14.01 11.52
N VAL A 332 4.56 -14.85 11.01
CA VAL A 332 4.48 -15.41 9.66
C VAL A 332 3.10 -16.05 9.48
N TRP A 333 2.41 -15.66 8.41
CA TRP A 333 1.10 -16.17 8.06
C TRP A 333 1.13 -16.70 6.62
N ARG A 334 0.31 -17.73 6.35
CA ARG A 334 0.21 -18.34 5.03
C ARG A 334 -1.03 -17.85 4.30
N ILE A 335 -0.91 -17.55 3.00
CA ILE A 335 -2.04 -17.36 2.10
C ILE A 335 -2.70 -18.73 1.86
N GLU A 336 -3.87 -18.97 2.46
CA GLU A 336 -4.58 -20.27 2.34
C GLU A 336 -5.17 -20.46 0.94
N TYR A 337 -5.75 -19.41 0.38
CA TYR A 337 -6.28 -19.38 -0.99
C TYR A 337 -5.34 -18.52 -1.85
N PRO A 338 -4.53 -19.12 -2.74
CA PRO A 338 -3.55 -18.39 -3.54
C PRO A 338 -4.17 -17.23 -4.31
N ILE A 339 -3.38 -16.19 -4.58
CA ILE A 339 -3.86 -15.06 -5.38
C ILE A 339 -4.24 -15.56 -6.78
N GLY A 340 -5.35 -15.05 -7.32
CA GLY A 340 -5.98 -15.50 -8.56
C GLY A 340 -6.98 -16.65 -8.39
N SER A 341 -7.01 -17.32 -7.22
CA SER A 341 -7.99 -18.37 -6.95
C SER A 341 -9.42 -17.81 -6.82
N TRP A 342 -10.40 -18.66 -7.14
CA TRP A 342 -11.80 -18.36 -6.88
C TRP A 342 -12.26 -19.07 -5.61
N VAL A 343 -12.89 -18.30 -4.74
CA VAL A 343 -13.50 -18.74 -3.48
C VAL A 343 -14.96 -18.31 -3.47
N GLU A 344 -15.74 -18.78 -2.50
CA GLU A 344 -17.11 -18.33 -2.30
C GLU A 344 -17.29 -17.70 -0.93
N VAL A 345 -18.26 -16.79 -0.81
CA VAL A 345 -18.65 -16.23 0.48
C VAL A 345 -19.29 -17.31 1.36
N ALA A 346 -18.69 -17.52 2.53
CA ALA A 346 -19.15 -18.47 3.53
C ALA A 346 -20.17 -17.82 4.47
N GLY A 347 -21.14 -18.61 4.95
CA GLY A 347 -22.02 -18.18 6.04
C GLY A 347 -23.11 -17.16 5.64
N ALA A 348 -23.37 -16.18 6.50
CA ALA A 348 -24.39 -15.15 6.28
C ALA A 348 -23.90 -14.09 5.27
N PRO A 349 -24.81 -13.28 4.69
CA PRO A 349 -24.42 -12.13 3.88
C PRO A 349 -23.39 -11.24 4.61
N VAL A 350 -22.38 -10.78 3.89
CA VAL A 350 -21.27 -9.99 4.42
C VAL A 350 -21.09 -8.73 3.59
N ALA A 351 -20.87 -7.60 4.25
CA ALA A 351 -20.51 -6.37 3.56
C ALA A 351 -19.07 -6.48 3.04
N LEU A 352 -18.87 -6.09 1.78
CA LEU A 352 -17.54 -5.92 1.22
C LEU A 352 -16.94 -4.63 1.78
N MET A 353 -15.74 -4.69 2.35
CA MET A 353 -15.13 -3.53 3.03
C MET A 353 -14.22 -2.75 2.08
N ARG A 354 -14.22 -1.42 2.13
CA ARG A 354 -13.36 -0.60 1.27
C ARG A 354 -11.87 -0.68 1.66
N TYR A 355 -11.58 -0.92 2.93
CA TYR A 355 -10.22 -1.08 3.46
C TYR A 355 -10.19 -2.13 4.59
N PRO A 356 -9.05 -2.82 4.80
CA PRO A 356 -8.92 -3.76 5.89
C PRO A 356 -8.89 -2.98 7.20
N ALA A 357 -9.72 -3.35 8.17
CA ALA A 357 -9.66 -2.72 9.49
C ALA A 357 -8.30 -3.02 10.12
N ALA A 358 -7.45 -2.00 10.27
CA ALA A 358 -6.12 -2.12 10.87
C ALA A 358 -5.98 -1.16 12.05
N ARG A 359 -5.27 -1.60 13.10
CA ARG A 359 -4.77 -0.70 14.15
C ARG A 359 -3.41 -0.18 13.69
N SER A 360 -3.18 1.12 13.83
CA SER A 360 -1.87 1.71 13.55
C SER A 360 -0.85 1.20 14.56
N GLY A 361 0.37 0.88 14.11
CA GLY A 361 1.51 0.64 15.01
C GLY A 361 2.16 1.93 15.50
N VAL A 362 1.69 3.08 15.03
CA VAL A 362 2.14 4.40 15.50
C VAL A 362 1.83 4.55 16.98
N VAL A 363 2.89 4.71 17.77
CA VAL A 363 2.77 5.01 19.20
C VAL A 363 2.52 6.52 19.30
N GLN A 364 1.27 6.88 19.57
CA GLN A 364 0.83 8.27 19.69
C GLN A 364 1.62 8.98 20.79
N SER A 365 1.99 10.23 20.53
CA SER A 365 2.58 11.06 21.58
C SER A 365 1.56 11.29 22.70
N PRO A 366 1.97 11.27 23.97
CA PRO A 366 1.12 11.70 25.07
C PRO A 366 0.84 13.21 25.11
N ALA A 367 1.45 14.00 24.21
CA ALA A 367 1.23 15.43 24.08
C ALA A 367 -0.26 15.77 23.90
N ARG A 368 -0.74 16.76 24.66
CA ARG A 368 -2.15 17.21 24.62
C ARG A 368 -2.35 18.55 23.90
N PHE A 369 -1.27 19.31 23.72
CA PHE A 369 -1.31 20.66 23.16
C PHE A 369 -0.19 20.84 22.12
N ASP A 370 -0.49 21.59 21.08
CA ASP A 370 0.43 21.93 20.00
C ASP A 370 1.47 22.96 20.49
N ALA A 371 2.33 23.36 19.56
CA ALA A 371 3.40 24.32 19.78
C ALA A 371 2.95 25.70 20.28
N VAL A 372 1.67 26.06 20.14
CA VAL A 372 1.11 27.36 20.54
C VAL A 372 0.07 27.23 21.67
N GLY A 373 -0.04 26.05 22.28
CA GLY A 373 -0.95 25.80 23.40
C GLY A 373 -2.40 25.54 22.98
N ALA A 374 -2.68 25.38 21.68
CA ALA A 374 -3.96 24.86 21.24
C ALA A 374 -3.98 23.34 21.47
N PRO A 375 -5.13 22.71 21.79
CA PRO A 375 -5.20 21.26 21.89
C PRO A 375 -4.76 20.62 20.57
N ILE A 376 -3.82 19.67 20.59
CA ILE A 376 -3.58 18.84 19.40
C ILE A 376 -4.83 17.99 19.26
N ARG A 377 -5.55 18.17 18.17
CA ARG A 377 -6.70 17.32 17.88
C ARG A 377 -6.19 15.93 17.54
N ALA A 378 -6.85 14.87 18.02
CA ALA A 378 -6.44 13.50 17.71
C ALA A 378 -6.45 13.22 16.20
N GLU A 379 -7.18 14.06 15.45
CA GLU A 379 -7.29 14.10 14.01
C GLU A 379 -6.11 14.79 13.29
N GLU A 380 -5.31 15.61 13.98
CA GLU A 380 -4.12 16.32 13.47
C GLU A 380 -2.85 15.44 13.55
N ILE A 381 -2.91 14.33 14.29
CA ILE A 381 -1.88 13.30 14.33
C ILE A 381 -2.33 12.13 13.45
N ALA A 382 -1.38 11.40 12.83
CA ALA A 382 -1.71 10.20 12.05
C ALA A 382 -2.72 9.32 12.81
N PRO A 383 -3.88 8.99 12.22
CA PRO A 383 -4.94 8.28 12.91
C PRO A 383 -4.43 6.99 13.54
N SER A 384 -4.71 6.80 14.83
CA SER A 384 -4.36 5.57 15.55
C SER A 384 -5.17 4.36 15.06
N ARG A 385 -6.32 4.62 14.43
CA ARG A 385 -7.18 3.65 13.74
C ARG A 385 -7.87 4.35 12.59
N ILE A 386 -7.90 3.71 11.42
CA ILE A 386 -9.00 3.95 10.48
C ILE A 386 -10.20 3.22 11.09
N GLY A 387 -11.42 3.74 10.97
CA GLY A 387 -12.63 3.07 11.51
C GLY A 387 -12.73 1.60 11.08
N ALA A 388 -13.68 0.85 11.64
CA ALA A 388 -14.05 -0.45 11.05
C ALA A 388 -14.24 -0.23 9.54
N GLY A 389 -13.70 -1.13 8.70
CA GLY A 389 -13.69 -0.97 7.24
C GLY A 389 -15.01 -0.39 6.75
N GLU A 390 -14.98 0.71 6.02
CA GLU A 390 -16.23 1.30 5.54
C GLU A 390 -16.88 0.29 4.59
N PRO A 391 -18.12 -0.15 4.86
CA PRO A 391 -18.78 -1.06 3.95
C PRO A 391 -18.97 -0.33 2.63
N THR A 392 -18.62 -1.01 1.55
CA THR A 392 -19.09 -0.64 0.22
C THR A 392 -20.61 -0.78 0.17
N THR A 393 -21.21 -0.30 -0.90
CA THR A 393 -22.65 -0.49 -1.15
C THR A 393 -23.01 -1.95 -1.44
N ALA A 394 -22.03 -2.83 -1.66
CA ALA A 394 -22.25 -4.23 -1.96
C ALA A 394 -22.34 -5.09 -0.69
N GLU A 395 -23.52 -5.67 -0.48
CA GLU A 395 -23.71 -6.81 0.40
C GLU A 395 -23.59 -8.10 -0.42
N ILE A 396 -22.67 -8.97 -0.02
CA ILE A 396 -22.38 -10.20 -0.74
C ILE A 396 -23.04 -11.36 -0.03
N GLY A 397 -24.00 -11.99 -0.72
CA GLY A 397 -24.70 -13.17 -0.22
C GLY A 397 -23.84 -14.44 -0.24
N ARG A 398 -24.21 -15.40 0.62
CA ARG A 398 -23.62 -16.74 0.70
C ARG A 398 -23.50 -17.40 -0.68
N GLY A 399 -22.39 -18.08 -0.94
CA GLY A 399 -22.16 -18.85 -2.18
C GLY A 399 -21.83 -17.96 -3.38
N THR A 400 -21.74 -16.64 -3.21
CA THR A 400 -21.26 -15.76 -4.28
C THR A 400 -19.79 -16.07 -4.56
N PRO A 401 -19.43 -16.43 -5.80
CA PRO A 401 -18.03 -16.62 -6.16
C PRO A 401 -17.32 -15.26 -6.24
N VAL A 402 -16.14 -15.19 -5.64
CA VAL A 402 -15.27 -14.01 -5.65
C VAL A 402 -13.85 -14.44 -6.01
N ARG A 403 -13.13 -13.59 -6.72
CA ARG A 403 -11.73 -13.84 -7.09
C ARG A 403 -10.81 -13.22 -6.03
N VAL A 404 -9.92 -14.00 -5.45
CA VAL A 404 -8.86 -13.49 -4.57
C VAL A 404 -7.85 -12.74 -5.43
N ILE A 405 -7.64 -11.45 -5.16
CA ILE A 405 -6.70 -10.59 -5.92
C ILE A 405 -5.62 -9.97 -5.01
N GLY A 406 -5.75 -10.17 -3.70
CA GLY A 406 -4.73 -9.82 -2.71
C GLY A 406 -5.07 -10.42 -1.35
N ALA A 407 -4.12 -10.36 -0.43
CA ALA A 407 -4.29 -10.84 0.93
C ALA A 407 -3.47 -10.01 1.91
N THR A 408 -4.07 -9.71 3.04
CA THR A 408 -3.37 -9.33 4.27
C THR A 408 -3.46 -10.51 5.24
N ARG A 409 -2.85 -10.36 6.42
CA ARG A 409 -2.95 -11.33 7.50
C ARG A 409 -4.39 -11.77 7.81
N SER A 410 -5.30 -10.80 7.87
CA SER A 410 -6.67 -10.98 8.40
C SER A 410 -7.76 -10.86 7.34
N PHE A 411 -7.43 -10.36 6.14
CA PHE A 411 -8.40 -10.11 5.08
C PHE A 411 -7.91 -10.63 3.73
N TYR A 412 -8.84 -11.08 2.89
CA TYR A 412 -8.60 -11.19 1.46
C TYR A 412 -9.11 -9.93 0.78
N LEU A 413 -8.30 -9.35 -0.11
CA LEU A 413 -8.80 -8.45 -1.13
C LEU A 413 -9.40 -9.31 -2.25
N VAL A 414 -10.67 -9.08 -2.53
CA VAL A 414 -11.43 -9.84 -3.50
C VAL A 414 -12.04 -8.93 -4.57
N GLU A 415 -12.23 -9.50 -5.76
CA GLU A 415 -13.04 -8.92 -6.83
C GLU A 415 -14.32 -9.75 -6.97
N VAL A 416 -15.47 -9.12 -6.84
CA VAL A 416 -16.78 -9.77 -7.02
C VAL A 416 -17.15 -9.80 -8.50
N PRO A 417 -18.17 -10.57 -8.91
CA PRO A 417 -18.48 -10.75 -10.34
C PRO A 417 -18.82 -9.46 -11.09
N THR A 418 -19.33 -8.42 -10.41
CA THR A 418 -19.59 -7.10 -11.00
C THR A 418 -18.30 -6.32 -11.33
N GLY A 419 -17.13 -6.79 -10.87
CA GLY A 419 -15.85 -6.10 -10.96
C GLY A 419 -15.55 -5.18 -9.79
N GLU A 420 -16.48 -5.03 -8.84
CA GLU A 420 -16.25 -4.29 -7.60
C GLU A 420 -15.22 -5.02 -6.73
N ARG A 421 -14.35 -4.24 -6.07
CA ARG A 421 -13.23 -4.73 -5.27
C ARG A 421 -13.36 -4.29 -3.83
N GLY A 422 -12.94 -5.16 -2.92
CA GLY A 422 -12.86 -4.82 -1.50
C GLY A 422 -12.41 -5.99 -0.65
N TYR A 423 -12.45 -5.81 0.65
CA TYR A 423 -11.88 -6.73 1.62
C TYR A 423 -12.98 -7.56 2.30
N LEU A 424 -12.71 -8.85 2.43
CA LEU A 424 -13.48 -9.79 3.24
C LEU A 424 -12.59 -10.39 4.33
N SER A 425 -13.15 -10.62 5.51
CA SER A 425 -12.47 -11.40 6.54
C SER A 425 -12.07 -12.76 5.96
N ARG A 426 -10.90 -13.27 6.31
CA ARG A 426 -10.47 -14.62 5.85
C ARG A 426 -11.41 -15.73 6.30
N THR A 427 -12.12 -15.52 7.41
CA THR A 427 -13.15 -16.43 7.92
C THR A 427 -14.47 -16.35 7.17
N ALA A 428 -14.66 -15.34 6.31
CA ALA A 428 -15.88 -15.13 5.53
C ALA A 428 -15.83 -15.77 4.14
N VAL A 429 -14.76 -16.49 3.80
CA VAL A 429 -14.62 -17.18 2.51
C VAL A 429 -14.32 -18.66 2.70
N SER A 430 -14.75 -19.48 1.74
CA SER A 430 -14.45 -20.91 1.67
C SER A 430 -14.10 -21.34 0.25
N ARG A 431 -13.40 -22.48 0.13
CA ARG A 431 -13.14 -23.11 -1.16
C ARG A 431 -14.44 -23.41 -1.90
N ILE A 432 -14.48 -23.17 -3.21
CA ILE A 432 -15.54 -23.70 -4.08
C ILE A 432 -15.31 -25.21 -4.26
N VAL A 433 -16.22 -26.04 -3.75
CA VAL A 433 -16.06 -27.50 -3.73
C VAL A 433 -16.89 -28.16 -4.83
N HIS A 434 -16.20 -28.87 -5.75
CA HIS A 434 -16.74 -29.63 -6.89
C HIS A 434 -17.60 -28.84 -7.90
N PRO A 435 -17.71 -29.29 -9.17
CA PRO A 435 -18.64 -28.69 -10.10
C PRO A 435 -20.07 -28.85 -9.58
N THR A 436 -20.80 -27.74 -9.43
CA THR A 436 -22.22 -27.76 -9.08
C THR A 436 -23.06 -28.39 -10.20
N THR A 437 -22.59 -28.34 -11.44
CA THR A 437 -23.29 -28.92 -12.60
C THR A 437 -22.28 -29.25 -13.70
N GLN A 438 -22.46 -30.39 -14.36
CA GLN A 438 -21.80 -30.70 -15.63
C GLN A 438 -22.79 -30.49 -16.78
N LEU A 439 -22.31 -29.84 -17.84
CA LEU A 439 -23.09 -29.54 -19.04
C LEU A 439 -22.30 -29.97 -20.28
N THR A 440 -22.99 -30.27 -21.38
CA THR A 440 -22.36 -30.43 -22.69
C THR A 440 -22.82 -29.31 -23.61
N ALA A 441 -21.87 -28.64 -24.26
CA ALA A 441 -22.16 -27.60 -25.24
C ALA A 441 -22.83 -28.22 -26.48
N GLY A 442 -24.09 -27.89 -26.76
CA GLY A 442 -24.76 -28.31 -28.00
C GLY A 442 -24.43 -27.43 -29.21
N GLU A 443 -24.04 -26.18 -28.94
CA GLU A 443 -23.63 -25.15 -29.90
C GLU A 443 -22.39 -24.41 -29.36
N PRO A 444 -21.69 -23.57 -30.15
CA PRO A 444 -20.61 -22.75 -29.63
C PRO A 444 -21.08 -21.85 -28.47
N ILE A 445 -20.35 -21.85 -27.35
CA ILE A 445 -20.67 -21.05 -26.16
C ILE A 445 -19.59 -20.01 -25.94
N GLU A 446 -19.98 -18.74 -25.95
CA GLU A 446 -19.10 -17.65 -25.57
C GLU A 446 -18.80 -17.69 -24.07
N VAL A 447 -17.52 -17.52 -23.74
CA VAL A 447 -17.02 -17.38 -22.38
C VAL A 447 -16.63 -15.92 -22.17
N PHE A 448 -17.33 -15.26 -21.27
CA PHE A 448 -17.16 -13.84 -20.96
C PHE A 448 -16.15 -13.64 -19.83
N ALA A 449 -15.43 -12.51 -19.85
CA ALA A 449 -14.54 -12.10 -18.75
C ALA A 449 -15.30 -11.82 -17.45
N ARG A 450 -16.55 -11.36 -17.56
CA ARG A 450 -17.48 -11.01 -16.47
C ARG A 450 -18.85 -11.65 -16.77
N PRO A 451 -19.76 -11.81 -15.80
CA PRO A 451 -21.11 -12.34 -16.04
C PRO A 451 -22.02 -11.30 -16.72
N ASP A 452 -21.60 -10.85 -17.91
CA ASP A 452 -22.28 -9.89 -18.75
C ASP A 452 -22.13 -10.31 -20.22
N ARG A 453 -23.26 -10.47 -20.91
CA ARG A 453 -23.30 -10.84 -22.34
C ARG A 453 -22.79 -9.74 -23.27
N THR A 454 -22.68 -8.50 -22.79
CA THR A 454 -22.07 -7.41 -23.55
C THR A 454 -20.58 -7.23 -23.28
N GLY A 455 -20.02 -8.04 -22.36
CA GLY A 455 -18.62 -7.99 -21.98
C GLY A 455 -17.69 -8.68 -22.97
N ASP A 456 -16.38 -8.55 -22.72
CA ASP A 456 -15.35 -9.15 -23.55
C ASP A 456 -15.45 -10.68 -23.57
N VAL A 457 -15.52 -11.25 -24.77
CA VAL A 457 -15.42 -12.69 -25.00
C VAL A 457 -13.94 -13.10 -24.90
N VAL A 458 -13.62 -13.92 -23.91
CA VAL A 458 -12.26 -14.39 -23.63
C VAL A 458 -11.97 -15.79 -24.15
N ALA A 459 -13.00 -16.50 -24.60
CA ALA A 459 -12.92 -17.78 -25.30
C ALA A 459 -14.28 -18.16 -25.89
N VAL A 460 -14.27 -19.14 -26.78
CA VAL A 460 -15.47 -19.82 -27.28
C VAL A 460 -15.29 -21.33 -27.08
N LEU A 461 -16.21 -21.95 -26.34
CA LEU A 461 -16.27 -23.40 -26.18
C LEU A 461 -17.00 -24.00 -27.39
N GLN A 462 -16.41 -25.01 -28.01
CA GLN A 462 -16.98 -25.64 -29.21
C GLN A 462 -18.09 -26.65 -28.83
N PRO A 463 -19.01 -26.97 -29.77
CA PRO A 463 -19.99 -28.04 -29.58
C PRO A 463 -19.32 -29.36 -29.17
N GLY A 464 -19.96 -30.10 -28.28
CA GLY A 464 -19.45 -31.32 -27.67
C GLY A 464 -18.52 -31.11 -26.47
N ALA A 465 -18.08 -29.88 -26.18
CA ALA A 465 -17.25 -29.61 -25.01
C ALA A 465 -18.01 -29.89 -23.70
N ALA A 466 -17.40 -30.66 -22.81
CA ALA A 466 -17.88 -30.83 -21.43
C ALA A 466 -17.52 -29.58 -20.61
N VAL A 467 -18.51 -29.03 -19.92
CA VAL A 467 -18.40 -27.79 -19.17
C VAL A 467 -18.80 -28.01 -17.73
N ALA A 468 -17.81 -27.92 -16.84
CA ALA A 468 -18.03 -27.93 -15.40
C ALA A 468 -18.37 -26.51 -14.93
N VAL A 469 -19.58 -26.33 -14.38
CA VAL A 469 -19.99 -25.10 -13.71
C VAL A 469 -19.65 -25.22 -12.23
N HIS A 470 -18.75 -24.37 -11.76
CA HIS A 470 -18.22 -24.41 -10.39
C HIS A 470 -18.98 -23.51 -9.42
N ALA A 471 -19.54 -22.40 -9.91
CA ALA A 471 -20.37 -21.51 -9.13
C ALA A 471 -21.41 -20.82 -10.03
N ARG A 472 -22.45 -20.25 -9.42
CA ARG A 472 -23.52 -19.53 -10.14
C ARG A 472 -23.59 -18.08 -9.69
N TRP A 473 -23.89 -17.18 -10.62
CA TRP A 473 -24.17 -15.78 -10.33
C TRP A 473 -25.58 -15.42 -10.80
N GLN A 474 -26.41 -14.96 -9.85
CA GLN A 474 -27.82 -14.58 -10.07
C GLN A 474 -28.65 -15.64 -10.82
N GLY A 475 -28.27 -16.91 -10.76
CA GLY A 475 -28.88 -18.01 -11.52
C GLY A 475 -28.70 -17.96 -13.05
N ARG A 476 -28.21 -16.84 -13.61
CA ARG A 476 -28.12 -16.59 -15.05
C ARG A 476 -26.74 -16.89 -15.63
N TYR A 477 -25.71 -16.94 -14.79
CA TYR A 477 -24.34 -17.16 -15.24
C TYR A 477 -23.66 -18.26 -14.43
N GLY A 478 -22.80 -19.02 -15.09
CA GLY A 478 -21.99 -20.07 -14.50
C GLY A 478 -20.51 -19.73 -14.59
N LEU A 479 -19.79 -19.81 -13.47
CA LEU A 479 -18.34 -19.74 -13.44
C LEU A 479 -17.77 -21.08 -13.92
N VAL A 480 -16.90 -21.05 -14.91
CA VAL A 480 -16.27 -22.23 -15.51
C VAL A 480 -14.76 -22.06 -15.53
N PHE A 481 -14.02 -23.16 -15.45
CA PHE A 481 -12.57 -23.19 -15.64
C PHE A 481 -12.23 -23.86 -16.96
N ARG A 482 -11.32 -23.25 -17.72
CA ARG A 482 -10.81 -23.79 -18.98
C ARG A 482 -9.60 -24.69 -18.73
N GLU A 483 -9.17 -25.44 -19.74
CA GLU A 483 -8.04 -26.39 -19.66
C GLU A 483 -6.71 -25.74 -19.21
N ASN A 484 -6.53 -24.44 -19.46
CA ASN A 484 -5.38 -23.67 -19.00
C ASN A 484 -5.54 -23.09 -17.58
N GLY A 485 -6.54 -23.54 -16.82
CA GLY A 485 -6.85 -23.05 -15.48
C GLY A 485 -7.49 -21.65 -15.44
N ARG A 486 -7.66 -20.97 -16.58
CA ARG A 486 -8.28 -19.63 -16.61
C ARG A 486 -9.79 -19.75 -16.45
N ALA A 487 -10.31 -18.99 -15.50
CA ALA A 487 -11.74 -18.88 -15.29
C ALA A 487 -12.42 -18.00 -16.35
N GLY A 488 -13.73 -18.14 -16.47
CA GLY A 488 -14.62 -17.28 -17.24
C GLY A 488 -16.08 -17.58 -16.96
N TRP A 489 -16.98 -16.81 -17.57
CA TRP A 489 -18.42 -16.89 -17.33
C TRP A 489 -19.16 -17.35 -18.56
N ILE A 490 -20.06 -18.33 -18.41
CA ILE A 490 -21.02 -18.70 -19.45
C ILE A 490 -22.42 -18.24 -19.07
N ALA A 491 -23.25 -17.92 -20.05
CA ALA A 491 -24.66 -17.73 -19.80
C ALA A 491 -25.34 -19.10 -19.60
N LEU A 492 -26.13 -19.22 -18.54
CA LEU A 492 -26.91 -20.42 -18.24
C LEU A 492 -28.30 -20.31 -18.88
N PRO A 493 -28.91 -21.44 -19.28
CA PRO A 493 -30.28 -21.45 -19.77
C PRO A 493 -31.23 -21.06 -18.62
N THR A 494 -32.00 -20.00 -18.82
CA THR A 494 -33.20 -19.75 -18.02
C THR A 494 -34.29 -20.67 -18.56
N ASP A 495 -34.66 -21.69 -17.78
CA ASP A 495 -35.70 -22.69 -18.05
C ASP A 495 -36.56 -22.44 -19.31
N GLY A 496 -36.18 -23.01 -20.47
CA GLY A 496 -37.08 -23.06 -21.64
C GLY A 496 -36.49 -23.14 -23.05
N LEU A 497 -35.25 -22.71 -23.32
CA LEU A 497 -34.64 -22.80 -24.66
C LEU A 497 -33.17 -23.24 -24.54
N SER A 498 -32.87 -24.49 -24.89
CA SER A 498 -31.61 -25.16 -24.58
C SER A 498 -30.65 -25.26 -25.77
N SER A 499 -29.43 -24.72 -25.62
CA SER A 499 -28.21 -25.16 -26.31
C SER A 499 -27.28 -25.99 -25.40
N LEU A 500 -27.77 -26.37 -24.21
CA LEU A 500 -27.02 -27.05 -23.15
C LEU A 500 -27.84 -28.23 -22.63
N SER A 501 -27.32 -29.46 -22.73
CA SER A 501 -27.97 -30.67 -22.19
C SER A 501 -27.38 -31.03 -20.82
N ARG A 502 -28.25 -31.42 -19.86
CA ARG A 502 -27.81 -32.06 -18.61
C ARG A 502 -27.69 -33.55 -18.86
N ASP A 503 -26.55 -34.13 -18.52
CA ASP A 503 -26.35 -35.57 -18.61
C ASP A 503 -27.18 -36.28 -17.53
N ARG A 504 -28.11 -37.15 -17.93
CA ARG A 504 -28.88 -38.03 -17.03
C ARG A 504 -28.30 -39.44 -17.16
N SER A 505 -27.26 -39.75 -16.39
CA SER A 505 -26.79 -41.12 -16.29
C SER A 505 -27.64 -41.91 -15.30
N THR A 506 -28.19 -43.02 -15.80
CA THR A 506 -29.08 -43.97 -15.16
C THR A 506 -28.35 -44.83 -14.13
N GLY A 507 -28.69 -44.69 -12.85
CA GLY A 507 -28.31 -45.64 -11.79
C GLY A 507 -29.33 -46.77 -11.68
N GLY A 508 -29.08 -47.90 -12.32
CA GLY A 508 -29.83 -49.13 -12.11
C GLY A 508 -29.60 -49.67 -10.69
N SER A 509 -30.69 -49.90 -9.95
CA SER A 509 -30.65 -50.64 -8.68
C SER A 509 -30.50 -52.14 -8.94
N PRO A 510 -29.53 -52.84 -8.32
CA PRO A 510 -29.62 -54.28 -8.18
C PRO A 510 -30.53 -54.62 -6.99
N ALA A 511 -31.48 -55.52 -7.25
CA ALA A 511 -32.35 -56.10 -6.23
C ALA A 511 -31.54 -56.78 -5.11
N SER A 512 -32.07 -56.74 -3.89
CA SER A 512 -31.65 -57.62 -2.80
C SER A 512 -32.87 -58.13 -2.02
N PRO A 513 -32.83 -59.38 -1.51
CA PRO A 513 -34.01 -60.19 -1.28
C PRO A 513 -34.63 -60.01 0.11
N GLN A 514 -35.92 -60.34 0.19
CA GLN A 514 -36.73 -60.41 1.41
C GLN A 514 -36.07 -61.27 2.50
N ARG A 515 -36.08 -60.77 3.74
CA ARG A 515 -36.16 -61.61 4.95
C ARG A 515 -37.11 -60.99 5.97
N SER A 516 -37.88 -61.89 6.56
CA SER A 516 -39.08 -61.71 7.38
C SER A 516 -38.79 -61.60 8.89
N GLY A 517 -39.35 -60.57 9.53
CA GLY A 517 -39.90 -60.52 10.91
C GLY A 517 -38.94 -60.65 12.11
N PRO A 518 -39.41 -60.41 13.36
CA PRO A 518 -40.77 -60.05 13.78
C PRO A 518 -40.87 -58.80 14.71
N ALA A 519 -42.09 -58.57 15.18
CA ALA A 519 -42.66 -57.37 15.79
C ALA A 519 -42.42 -57.15 17.31
N SER A 520 -42.81 -55.93 17.74
CA SER A 520 -43.37 -55.50 19.05
C SER A 520 -42.47 -54.57 19.90
N PRO A 521 -43.05 -53.77 20.83
CA PRO A 521 -44.14 -52.81 20.63
C PRO A 521 -43.87 -51.44 21.30
N SER A 522 -44.79 -50.51 21.03
CA SER A 522 -44.95 -49.19 21.66
C SER A 522 -45.05 -49.19 23.18
N GLN A 523 -44.38 -48.23 23.85
CA GLN A 523 -44.91 -47.52 25.03
C GLN A 523 -44.46 -46.05 25.02
N SER A 524 -45.36 -45.20 25.52
CA SER A 524 -45.42 -43.75 25.38
C SER A 524 -44.74 -43.00 26.57
N PRO A 525 -44.92 -41.68 26.80
CA PRO A 525 -43.84 -40.78 27.19
C PRO A 525 -43.80 -40.44 28.69
N GLY A 526 -42.64 -39.96 29.14
CA GLY A 526 -42.40 -39.32 30.44
C GLY A 526 -41.19 -38.41 30.34
#